data_AF-A0A2W4L859-F1
#
_entry.id   AF-A0A2W4L859-F1
#
_cell.length_a   1.000
_cell.length_b   1.000
_cell.length_c   1.000
_cell.angle_alpha   90.00
_cell.angle_beta   90.00
_cell.angle_gamma   90.00
#
_symmetry.space_group_name_H-M   'P 1'
#
loop_
_entity.id
_entity.type
_entity.pdbx_description
1 polymer ?
#
loop_
_entity_poly.entity_id
_entity_poly.type
_entity_poly.pdbx_seq_one_letter_code
_entity_poly.pdbx_strand_id
1 'polypeptide(L)'
;MRLFVAVYPPVEAVHDVTAQVATLRIGKLAESGVNVRLTRPETYHVTLAFLGEVDPERLPDVHAAITRASTTWHPRDERVLPRVSFAKGGQFGRGKFTVLWLGLAGDVPALTTLAQAVRRELRRARPPYDRKPFRPHLTIARPGERVTADDVPAERALLAG
;
A
#
# COMPACT_ATOMS: atom_id res chain seq x y z
N MET A 1 -9.56 1.36 18.20
CA MET A 1 -8.20 1.59 17.65
C MET A 1 -8.23 1.38 16.14
N ARG A 2 -7.47 2.14 15.36
CA ARG A 2 -7.52 2.01 13.88
C ARG A 2 -6.59 0.93 13.37
N LEU A 3 -7.14 -0.06 12.68
CA LEU A 3 -6.38 -1.19 12.13
C LEU A 3 -6.45 -1.28 10.61
N PHE A 4 -5.41 -1.87 10.04
CA PHE A 4 -5.33 -2.31 8.66
C PHE A 4 -4.43 -3.55 8.58
N VAL A 5 -4.52 -4.30 7.49
CA VAL A 5 -3.62 -5.41 7.14
C VAL A 5 -2.81 -5.00 5.93
N ALA A 6 -1.50 -5.24 5.94
CA ALA A 6 -0.63 -4.84 4.85
C ALA A 6 0.50 -5.85 4.61
N VAL A 7 1.11 -5.75 3.43
CA VAL A 7 2.42 -6.32 3.13
C VAL A 7 3.45 -5.19 3.05
N TYR A 8 4.66 -5.51 3.47
CA TYR A 8 5.77 -4.56 3.49
C TYR A 8 6.74 -4.88 2.36
N PRO A 9 7.15 -3.88 1.57
CA PRO A 9 8.19 -4.08 0.57
C PRO A 9 9.54 -4.42 1.23
N PRO A 10 10.42 -5.17 0.56
CA PRO A 10 11.77 -5.42 1.04
C PRO A 10 12.60 -4.12 1.06
N VAL A 11 13.71 -4.11 1.80
CA VAL A 11 14.50 -2.90 2.06
C VAL A 11 15.05 -2.27 0.78
N GLU A 12 15.41 -3.09 -0.20
CA GLU A 12 15.92 -2.66 -1.50
C GLU A 12 14.84 -1.87 -2.27
N ALA A 13 13.59 -2.34 -2.23
CA ALA A 13 12.45 -1.65 -2.85
C ALA A 13 12.10 -0.35 -2.10
N VAL A 14 12.27 -0.31 -0.78
CA VAL A 14 12.11 0.93 0.01
C VAL A 14 13.16 1.96 -0.38
N HIS A 15 14.43 1.55 -0.53
CA HIS A 15 15.51 2.44 -0.95
C HIS A 15 15.27 2.98 -2.36
N ASP A 16 14.92 2.11 -3.31
CA ASP A 16 14.65 2.51 -4.69
C ASP A 16 13.50 3.53 -4.75
N VAL A 17 12.34 3.23 -4.15
CA VAL A 17 11.21 4.18 -4.11
C VAL A 17 11.58 5.50 -3.46
N THR A 18 12.35 5.47 -2.37
CA THR A 18 12.76 6.69 -1.68
C THR A 18 13.63 7.57 -2.58
N ALA A 19 14.61 6.96 -3.27
CA ALA A 19 15.45 7.66 -4.23
C ALA A 19 14.60 8.24 -5.39
N GLN A 20 13.66 7.48 -5.93
CA GLN A 20 12.77 7.94 -6.99
C GLN A 20 11.88 9.10 -6.52
N VAL A 21 11.26 8.99 -5.34
CA VAL A 21 10.39 10.03 -4.77
C VAL A 21 11.12 11.35 -4.58
N ALA A 22 12.41 11.31 -4.18
CA ALA A 22 13.23 12.51 -4.05
C ALA A 22 13.39 13.27 -5.38
N THR A 23 13.46 12.57 -6.52
CA THR A 23 13.57 13.21 -7.84
C THR A 23 12.28 13.88 -8.32
N LEU A 24 11.13 13.50 -7.75
CA LEU A 24 9.83 14.04 -8.13
C LEU A 24 9.69 15.50 -7.70
N ARG A 25 8.78 16.24 -8.33
CA ARG A 25 8.47 17.62 -7.93
C ARG A 25 8.13 17.71 -6.44
N ILE A 26 7.38 16.74 -5.92
CA ILE A 26 7.04 16.66 -4.50
C ILE A 26 8.24 16.45 -3.58
N GLY A 27 9.23 15.67 -4.02
CA GLY A 27 10.49 15.48 -3.31
C GLY A 27 11.30 16.76 -3.27
N LYS A 28 11.50 17.38 -4.44
CA LYS A 28 12.18 18.68 -4.58
C LYS A 28 11.53 19.80 -3.77
N LEU A 29 10.19 19.85 -3.71
CA LEU A 29 9.46 20.81 -2.88
C LEU A 29 9.66 20.55 -1.39
N ALA A 30 9.63 19.29 -0.95
CA ALA A 30 9.92 18.94 0.43
C ALA A 30 11.35 19.34 0.83
N GLU A 31 12.33 19.11 -0.05
CA GLU A 31 13.73 19.52 0.15
C GLU A 31 13.90 21.04 0.18
N SER A 32 13.11 21.79 -0.61
CA SER A 32 13.13 23.26 -0.60
C SER A 32 12.38 23.91 0.56
N GLY A 33 11.93 23.11 1.55
CA GLY A 33 11.27 23.60 2.77
C GLY A 33 9.77 23.83 2.62
N VAL A 34 9.16 23.46 1.49
CA VAL A 34 7.70 23.48 1.36
C VAL A 34 7.12 22.34 2.19
N ASN A 35 6.08 22.64 2.98
CA ASN A 35 5.41 21.64 3.82
C ASN A 35 4.57 20.66 2.97
N VAL A 36 5.26 19.74 2.32
CA VAL A 36 4.74 18.56 1.63
C VAL A 36 4.96 17.36 2.54
N ARG A 37 3.87 16.73 2.98
CA ARG A 37 3.96 15.53 3.81
C ARG A 37 4.24 14.32 2.95
N LEU A 38 5.53 14.01 2.75
CA LEU A 38 5.94 12.72 2.20
C LEU A 38 5.63 11.59 3.20
N THR A 39 5.31 10.41 2.68
CA THR A 39 5.25 9.19 3.49
C THR A 39 6.67 8.84 3.93
N ARG A 40 6.84 8.47 5.20
CA ARG A 40 8.16 8.08 5.69
C ARG A 40 8.51 6.68 5.18
N PRO A 41 9.74 6.44 4.69
CA PRO A 41 10.14 5.15 4.10
C PRO A 41 9.84 3.94 4.98
N GLU A 42 10.05 4.05 6.30
CA GLU A 42 9.78 3.01 7.30
C GLU A 42 8.29 2.65 7.44
N THR A 43 7.40 3.48 6.88
CA THR A 43 5.95 3.25 6.87
C THR A 43 5.42 2.82 5.51
N TYR A 44 6.28 2.59 4.52
CA TYR A 44 5.86 2.09 3.22
C TYR A 44 5.25 0.71 3.33
N HIS A 45 4.05 0.57 2.75
CA HIS A 45 3.30 -0.68 2.76
C HIS A 45 2.24 -0.66 1.65
N VAL A 46 1.77 -1.85 1.28
CA VAL A 46 0.59 -2.03 0.44
C VAL A 46 -0.54 -2.56 1.31
N THR A 47 -1.61 -1.77 1.46
CA THR A 47 -2.73 -2.16 2.32
C THR A 47 -3.62 -3.20 1.65
N LEU A 48 -3.75 -4.38 2.24
CA LEU A 48 -4.64 -5.46 1.79
C LEU A 48 -6.10 -5.26 2.22
N ALA A 49 -6.30 -4.73 3.44
CA ALA A 49 -7.61 -4.43 4.00
C ALA A 49 -7.53 -3.30 5.04
N PHE A 50 -8.42 -2.32 4.95
CA PHE A 50 -8.64 -1.34 6.02
C PHE A 50 -9.75 -1.85 6.94
N LEU A 51 -9.49 -1.97 8.24
CA LEU A 51 -10.49 -2.42 9.23
C LEU A 51 -11.22 -1.24 9.89
N GLY A 52 -10.61 -0.05 9.88
CA GLY A 52 -11.16 1.11 10.56
C GLY A 52 -11.02 0.96 12.08
N GLU A 53 -11.98 1.47 12.83
CA GLU A 53 -12.01 1.28 14.28
C GLU A 53 -12.36 -0.16 14.64
N VAL A 54 -11.47 -0.81 15.38
CA VAL A 54 -11.66 -2.15 15.94
C VAL A 54 -11.54 -2.06 17.46
N ASP A 55 -12.44 -2.76 18.13
CA ASP A 55 -12.40 -2.99 19.57
C ASP A 55 -11.15 -3.82 19.92
N PRO A 56 -10.30 -3.40 20.88
CA PRO A 56 -9.16 -4.18 21.34
C PRO A 56 -9.49 -5.65 21.69
N GLU A 57 -10.69 -5.94 22.20
CA GLU A 57 -11.14 -7.31 22.50
C GLU A 57 -11.22 -8.21 21.26
N ARG A 58 -11.33 -7.62 20.06
CA ARG A 58 -11.38 -8.34 18.78
C ARG A 58 -10.01 -8.56 18.15
N LEU A 59 -8.92 -8.08 18.76
CA LEU A 59 -7.56 -8.31 18.26
C LEU A 59 -7.21 -9.79 18.08
N PRO A 60 -7.55 -10.71 19.01
CA PRO A 60 -7.30 -12.13 18.82
C PRO A 60 -7.99 -12.71 17.58
N ASP A 61 -9.23 -12.30 17.30
CA ASP A 61 -9.99 -12.74 16.12
C ASP A 61 -9.33 -12.26 14.82
N VAL A 62 -8.92 -10.98 14.80
CA VAL A 62 -8.23 -10.38 13.65
C VAL A 62 -6.90 -11.08 13.40
N HIS A 63 -6.12 -11.33 14.45
CA HIS A 63 -4.86 -12.04 14.35
C HIS A 63 -5.08 -13.47 13.82
N ALA A 64 -6.02 -14.22 14.39
CA ALA A 64 -6.33 -15.57 13.94
C ALA A 64 -6.78 -15.61 12.46
N ALA A 65 -7.56 -14.61 12.02
CA ALA A 65 -7.96 -14.48 10.63
C ALA A 65 -6.77 -14.24 9.69
N ILE A 66 -5.85 -13.34 10.06
CA ILE A 66 -4.65 -13.06 9.28
C ILE A 66 -3.73 -14.28 9.23
N THR A 67 -3.53 -14.97 10.35
CA THR A 67 -2.73 -16.20 10.43
C THR A 67 -3.29 -17.31 9.56
N ARG A 68 -4.61 -17.52 9.55
CA ARG A 68 -5.24 -18.48 8.62
C ARG A 68 -5.06 -18.08 7.17
N ALA A 69 -5.20 -16.79 6.85
CA ALA A 69 -5.01 -16.31 5.50
C ALA A 69 -3.57 -16.50 5.02
N SER A 70 -2.57 -16.20 5.84
CA SER A 70 -1.15 -16.32 5.47
C SER A 70 -0.67 -17.77 5.38
N THR A 71 -1.24 -18.67 6.20
CA THR A 71 -0.86 -20.10 6.19
C THR A 71 -1.53 -20.91 5.08
N THR A 72 -2.73 -20.51 4.65
CA THR A 72 -3.50 -21.24 3.62
C THR A 72 -3.35 -20.65 2.23
N TRP A 73 -2.80 -19.44 2.10
CA TRP A 73 -2.57 -18.81 0.82
C TRP A 73 -1.25 -19.29 0.22
N HIS A 74 -1.34 -19.92 -0.95
CA HIS A 74 -0.20 -20.33 -1.76
C HIS A 74 -0.43 -19.88 -3.21
N PRO A 75 0.39 -19.00 -3.76
CA PRO A 75 0.35 -18.68 -5.17
C PRO A 75 1.01 -19.83 -5.95
N ARG A 76 0.20 -20.67 -6.60
CA ARG A 76 0.66 -21.69 -7.58
C ARG A 76 1.50 -22.85 -7.00
N ASP A 77 1.02 -23.48 -5.91
CA ASP A 77 1.61 -24.70 -5.30
C ASP A 77 3.05 -24.57 -4.75
N GLU A 78 3.73 -23.45 -5.02
CA GLU A 78 5.04 -23.10 -4.47
C GLU A 78 4.92 -21.91 -3.51
N ARG A 79 5.69 -21.91 -2.42
CA ARG A 79 5.69 -20.85 -1.39
C ARG A 79 6.47 -19.59 -1.85
N VAL A 80 6.29 -19.16 -3.09
CA VAL A 80 6.98 -18.01 -3.67
C VAL A 80 6.19 -16.73 -3.39
N LEU A 81 6.86 -15.69 -2.87
CA LEU A 81 6.23 -14.38 -2.67
C LEU A 81 5.97 -13.69 -4.02
N PRO A 82 4.88 -12.90 -4.18
CA PRO A 82 4.60 -12.20 -5.43
C PRO A 82 5.74 -11.25 -5.79
N ARG A 83 6.25 -11.32 -7.02
CA ARG A 83 7.20 -10.34 -7.55
C ARG A 83 6.44 -9.24 -8.24
N VAL A 84 6.35 -8.09 -7.57
CA VAL A 84 5.70 -6.88 -8.09
C VAL A 84 6.74 -5.81 -8.34
N SER A 85 6.46 -4.89 -9.26
CA SER A 85 7.24 -3.67 -9.48
C SER A 85 6.37 -2.44 -9.31
N PHE A 86 6.99 -1.28 -9.03
CA PHE A 86 6.23 -0.03 -9.01
C PHE A 86 5.87 0.40 -10.42
N ALA A 87 4.64 0.88 -10.57
CA ALA A 87 4.07 1.33 -11.83
C ALA A 87 3.61 2.78 -11.71
N LYS A 88 3.04 3.31 -12.80
CA LYS A 88 2.52 4.68 -12.85
C LYS A 88 1.65 4.99 -11.62
N GLY A 89 1.95 6.13 -11.02
CA GLY A 89 1.22 6.62 -9.87
C GLY A 89 -0.08 7.34 -10.24
N GLY A 90 -0.79 7.78 -9.21
CA GLY A 90 -1.99 8.59 -9.35
C GLY A 90 -2.31 9.32 -8.05
N GLN A 91 -3.54 9.86 -7.98
CA GLN A 91 -4.05 10.48 -6.76
C GLN A 91 -5.40 9.90 -6.32
N PHE A 92 -5.62 9.93 -5.01
CA PHE A 92 -6.95 9.84 -4.42
C PHE A 92 -7.31 11.16 -3.74
N GLY A 93 -8.61 11.41 -3.55
CA GLY A 93 -9.10 12.61 -2.89
C GLY A 93 -8.90 13.87 -3.73
N ARG A 94 -9.21 15.01 -3.11
CA ARG A 94 -9.03 16.34 -3.69
C ARG A 94 -8.71 17.32 -2.56
N GLY A 95 -8.03 18.42 -2.90
CA GLY A 95 -7.67 19.49 -1.97
C GLY A 95 -6.89 18.97 -0.76
N LYS A 96 -7.28 19.35 0.47
CA LYS A 96 -6.58 18.92 1.69
C LYS A 96 -6.53 17.41 1.92
N PHE A 97 -7.36 16.63 1.22
CA PHE A 97 -7.41 15.16 1.33
C PHE A 97 -6.65 14.44 0.20
N THR A 98 -5.89 15.16 -0.61
CA THR A 98 -5.08 14.56 -1.69
C THR A 98 -4.07 13.56 -1.13
N VAL A 99 -4.06 12.38 -1.73
CA VAL A 99 -3.09 11.31 -1.46
C VAL A 99 -2.45 10.93 -2.79
N LEU A 100 -1.13 11.01 -2.87
CA LEU A 100 -0.35 10.55 -4.03
C LEU A 100 0.18 9.14 -3.77
N TRP A 101 0.12 8.30 -4.78
CA TRP A 101 0.48 6.89 -4.67
C TRP A 101 1.13 6.36 -5.95
N LEU A 102 1.92 5.29 -5.82
CA LEU A 102 2.47 4.50 -6.93
C LEU A 102 1.61 3.25 -7.14
N GLY A 103 1.31 2.93 -8.40
CA GLY A 103 0.67 1.67 -8.77
C GLY A 103 1.65 0.51 -8.65
N LEU A 104 1.17 -0.72 -8.87
CA LEU A 104 2.00 -1.91 -8.97
C LEU A 104 1.78 -2.63 -10.31
N ALA A 105 2.82 -3.29 -10.82
CA ALA A 105 2.82 -4.19 -11.97
C ALA A 105 3.50 -5.53 -11.62
N GLY A 106 3.57 -6.48 -12.56
CA GLY A 106 4.08 -7.84 -12.32
C GLY A 106 3.02 -8.77 -11.74
N ASP A 107 3.34 -9.48 -10.66
CA ASP A 107 2.47 -10.46 -10.00
C ASP A 107 1.32 -9.84 -9.17
N VAL A 108 0.74 -8.74 -9.66
CA VAL A 108 -0.47 -8.12 -9.13
C VAL A 108 -1.62 -9.12 -8.97
N PRO A 109 -1.83 -10.10 -9.88
CA PRO A 109 -2.82 -11.15 -9.65
C PRO A 109 -2.57 -11.97 -8.38
N ALA A 110 -1.32 -12.34 -8.08
CA ALA A 110 -0.99 -13.08 -6.86
C ALA A 110 -1.19 -12.22 -5.60
N LEU A 111 -0.79 -10.94 -5.64
CA LEU A 111 -1.08 -10.01 -4.56
C LEU A 111 -2.61 -9.82 -4.34
N THR A 112 -3.37 -9.85 -5.43
CA THR A 112 -4.84 -9.76 -5.39
C THR A 112 -5.46 -10.99 -4.74
N THR A 113 -4.97 -12.21 -5.04
CA THR A 113 -5.46 -13.42 -4.37
C THR A 113 -5.09 -13.45 -2.88
N LEU A 114 -3.93 -12.89 -2.50
CA LEU A 114 -3.56 -12.70 -1.09
C LEU A 114 -4.54 -11.76 -0.38
N ALA A 115 -4.83 -10.59 -0.97
CA ALA A 115 -5.81 -9.65 -0.43
C ALA A 115 -7.19 -10.30 -0.31
N GLN A 116 -7.61 -11.10 -1.28
CA GLN A 116 -8.87 -11.85 -1.24
C GLN A 116 -8.88 -12.90 -0.12
N ALA A 117 -7.78 -13.63 0.09
CA ALA A 117 -7.65 -14.61 1.17
C ALA A 117 -7.78 -13.94 2.55
N VAL A 118 -7.07 -12.83 2.77
CA VAL A 118 -7.19 -12.01 3.99
C VAL A 118 -8.64 -11.56 4.21
N ARG A 119 -9.28 -11.01 3.17
CA ARG A 119 -10.64 -10.46 3.28
C ARG A 119 -11.70 -11.55 3.47
N ARG A 120 -11.47 -12.76 2.96
CA ARG A 120 -12.30 -13.94 3.22
C ARG A 120 -12.24 -14.33 4.70
N GLU A 121 -11.04 -14.40 5.29
CA GLU A 121 -10.88 -14.76 6.70
C GLU A 121 -11.40 -13.67 7.63
N LEU A 122 -11.18 -12.39 7.30
CA LEU A 122 -11.83 -11.28 8.01
C LEU A 122 -13.35 -11.41 7.94
N ARG A 123 -13.95 -11.65 6.77
CA ARG A 123 -15.40 -11.85 6.66
C ARG A 123 -15.92 -12.98 7.57
N ARG A 124 -15.17 -14.07 7.71
CA ARG A 124 -15.52 -15.20 8.61
C ARG A 124 -15.43 -14.81 10.09
N ALA A 125 -14.40 -14.08 10.47
CA ALA A 125 -14.18 -13.59 11.84
C ALA A 125 -15.08 -12.41 12.22
N ARG A 126 -15.74 -11.76 11.25
CA ARG A 126 -16.67 -10.65 11.42
C ARG A 126 -16.11 -9.39 12.16
N PRO A 127 -14.84 -8.96 12.00
CA PRO A 127 -14.47 -7.59 12.34
C PRO A 127 -14.95 -6.63 11.23
N PRO A 128 -15.06 -5.32 11.52
CA PRO A 128 -15.31 -4.33 10.48
C PRO A 128 -14.15 -4.31 9.47
N TYR A 129 -14.47 -4.15 8.17
CA TYR A 129 -13.49 -3.84 7.14
C TYR A 129 -14.13 -3.17 5.91
N ASP A 130 -13.37 -2.31 5.23
CA ASP A 130 -13.79 -1.67 3.98
C ASP A 130 -13.95 -2.74 2.88
N ARG A 131 -15.13 -2.81 2.26
CA ARG A 131 -15.47 -3.78 1.21
C ARG A 131 -15.19 -3.30 -0.21
N LYS A 132 -14.71 -2.07 -0.40
CA LYS A 132 -14.36 -1.53 -1.72
C LYS A 132 -13.36 -2.43 -2.45
N PRO A 133 -13.40 -2.48 -3.79
CA PRO A 133 -12.45 -3.26 -4.59
C PRO A 133 -11.01 -3.00 -4.17
N PHE A 134 -10.23 -4.07 -4.04
CA PHE A 134 -8.80 -3.97 -3.78
C PHE A 134 -8.11 -3.32 -4.98
N ARG A 135 -7.40 -2.23 -4.74
CA ARG A 135 -6.57 -1.52 -5.72
C ARG A 135 -5.17 -1.41 -5.12
N PRO A 136 -4.23 -2.29 -5.48
CA PRO A 136 -2.90 -2.28 -4.87
C PRO A 136 -2.17 -1.00 -5.24
N HIS A 137 -1.63 -0.32 -4.23
CA HIS A 137 -0.86 0.90 -4.40
C HIS A 137 0.04 1.11 -3.17
N LEU A 138 1.09 1.90 -3.34
CA LEU A 138 1.96 2.38 -2.26
C LEU A 138 1.78 3.90 -2.12
N THR A 139 1.36 4.37 -0.95
CA THR A 139 1.18 5.82 -0.72
C THR A 139 2.53 6.51 -0.53
N ILE A 140 2.85 7.49 -1.36
CA ILE A 140 4.13 8.22 -1.32
C ILE A 140 4.02 9.60 -0.69
N ALA A 141 2.86 10.25 -0.74
CA ALA A 141 2.67 11.57 -0.15
C ALA A 141 1.22 11.92 0.15
N ARG A 142 1.04 12.90 1.02
CA ARG A 142 -0.24 13.55 1.35
C ARG A 142 -0.07 15.07 1.31
N PRO A 143 0.05 15.67 0.11
CA PRO A 143 0.47 17.07 -0.04
C PRO A 143 -0.61 18.10 0.36
N GLY A 144 -1.87 17.67 0.50
CA GLY A 144 -3.00 18.59 0.65
C GLY A 144 -3.25 19.41 -0.62
N GLU A 145 -3.58 20.69 -0.47
CA GLU A 145 -3.92 21.60 -1.59
C GLU A 145 -2.71 22.09 -2.38
N ARG A 146 -1.49 21.76 -1.95
CA ARG A 146 -0.26 22.34 -2.48
C ARG A 146 0.21 21.71 -3.79
N VAL A 147 -0.33 20.55 -4.15
CA VAL A 147 0.15 19.71 -5.27
C VAL A 147 -1.04 18.99 -5.88
N THR A 148 -1.03 18.83 -7.21
CA THR A 148 -2.10 18.16 -7.97
C THR A 148 -1.59 16.86 -8.63
N ALA A 149 -2.50 16.03 -9.17
CA ALA A 149 -2.14 14.78 -9.86
C ALA A 149 -1.14 14.97 -11.01
N ASP A 150 -1.15 16.14 -11.65
CA ASP A 150 -0.27 16.45 -12.78
C ASP A 150 1.21 16.53 -12.38
N ASP A 151 1.49 16.64 -11.07
CA ASP A 151 2.83 16.67 -10.50
C ASP A 151 3.40 15.26 -10.20
N VAL A 152 2.62 14.20 -10.43
CA VAL A 152 3.09 12.80 -10.37
C VAL A 152 3.41 12.34 -11.80
N PRO A 153 4.69 12.23 -12.19
CA PRO A 153 5.03 11.88 -13.57
C PRO A 153 4.50 10.50 -13.97
N ALA A 154 4.21 10.37 -15.26
CA ALA A 154 3.83 9.13 -15.89
C ALA A 154 5.04 8.22 -16.13
N GLU A 155 5.02 7.07 -15.47
CA GLU A 155 5.71 5.78 -15.79
C GLU A 155 7.26 5.72 -15.81
N ARG A 156 7.80 4.54 -15.41
CA ARG A 156 9.18 3.94 -15.53
C ARG A 156 9.87 3.67 -14.18
N ALA A 157 10.72 2.64 -13.97
CA ALA A 157 11.04 1.37 -14.66
C ALA A 157 11.40 0.30 -13.59
N LEU A 158 11.27 -0.99 -13.97
CA LEU A 158 11.52 -2.24 -13.23
C LEU A 158 12.25 -2.20 -11.87
N LEU A 159 11.64 -2.84 -10.86
CA LEU A 159 12.36 -3.38 -9.72
C LEU A 159 13.29 -4.50 -10.23
N ALA A 160 14.61 -4.27 -10.20
CA ALA A 160 15.56 -5.35 -10.32
C ALA A 160 15.36 -6.28 -9.11
N GLY A 161 14.98 -7.53 -9.39
CA GLY A 161 14.71 -8.55 -8.38
C GLY A 161 15.89 -9.43 -8.06
#